data_AF-A0A7W3UY68-F1
#
_entry.id   AF-A0A7W3UY68-F1
#
_cell.length_a   1.000
_cell.length_b   1.000
_cell.length_c   1.000
_cell.angle_alpha   90.00
_cell.angle_beta   90.00
_cell.angle_gamma   90.00
#
_symmetry.space_group_name_H-M   'P 1'
#
loop_
_entity.id
_entity.type
_entity.pdbx_description
1 polymer ?
#
loop_
_entity_poly.entity_id
_entity_poly.type
_entity_poly.pdbx_seq_one_letter_code
_entity_poly.pdbx_strand_id
1 'polypeptide(L)'
;MGMIGSWLLLAAVAAADTQWQPPPAELRGVWFQQDPEQLQCQRLLQARDPWEHEGSVLIGALWIDDRVLHNWADYGEGDIHQVVRSVQVSPTQWQLEVSVGIDTLPDLEQDSSFPLWLSLADGVLVWHEQTGQRYTRAWQRCSDLPPRPDGN
;
A
#
# COMPACT_ATOMS: atom_id res chain seq x y z
N MET A 1 44.16 37.64 -32.10
CA MET A 1 43.97 37.04 -30.76
C MET A 1 42.50 37.18 -30.40
N GLY A 2 41.83 36.08 -30.04
CA GLY A 2 40.45 36.08 -29.56
C GLY A 2 39.66 34.85 -29.99
N MET A 3 39.97 33.68 -29.40
CA MET A 3 39.18 32.47 -29.58
C MET A 3 37.89 32.56 -28.76
N ILE A 4 36.74 32.41 -29.39
CA ILE A 4 35.43 32.31 -28.74
C ILE A 4 35.24 30.83 -28.39
N GLY A 5 35.53 30.46 -27.15
CA GLY A 5 35.26 29.13 -26.63
C GLY A 5 33.77 28.93 -26.38
N SER A 6 33.13 28.09 -27.20
CA SER A 6 31.79 27.56 -26.92
C SER A 6 31.89 26.53 -25.80
N TRP A 7 31.33 26.86 -24.64
CA TRP A 7 31.16 25.90 -23.55
C TRP A 7 29.81 25.19 -23.73
N LEU A 8 29.89 23.94 -24.20
CA LEU A 8 28.77 22.99 -24.17
C LEU A 8 28.51 22.62 -22.71
N LEU A 9 27.43 23.13 -22.14
CA LEU A 9 26.88 22.67 -20.87
C LEU A 9 26.25 21.29 -21.07
N LEU A 10 27.00 20.23 -20.72
CA LEU A 10 26.42 18.91 -20.50
C LEU A 10 25.62 18.95 -19.19
N ALA A 11 24.30 18.99 -19.29
CA ALA A 11 23.43 18.74 -18.15
C ALA A 11 23.55 17.25 -17.78
N ALA A 12 24.25 16.96 -16.69
CA ALA A 12 24.20 15.64 -16.06
C ALA A 12 22.79 15.43 -15.52
N VAL A 13 22.03 14.54 -16.15
CA VAL A 13 20.79 14.03 -15.57
C VAL A 13 21.21 13.12 -14.43
N ALA A 14 21.21 13.64 -13.21
CA ALA A 14 21.36 12.79 -12.03
C ALA A 14 20.23 11.76 -12.06
N ALA A 15 20.58 10.47 -12.04
CA ALA A 15 19.61 9.44 -11.70
C ALA A 15 19.06 9.82 -10.33
N ALA A 16 17.77 10.14 -10.26
CA ALA A 16 17.13 10.34 -8.98
C ALA A 16 17.14 8.97 -8.30
N ASP A 17 17.82 8.85 -7.16
CA ASP A 17 17.72 7.66 -6.32
C ASP A 17 16.23 7.44 -6.01
N THR A 18 15.64 6.36 -6.51
CA THR A 18 14.25 6.02 -6.25
C THR A 18 14.12 5.66 -4.78
N GLN A 19 13.65 6.60 -3.97
CA GLN A 19 13.42 6.40 -2.55
C GLN A 19 11.94 6.11 -2.29
N TRP A 20 11.68 5.21 -1.34
CA TRP A 20 10.33 4.97 -0.87
C TRP A 20 9.79 6.18 -0.08
N GLN A 21 8.47 6.30 -0.08
CA GLN A 21 7.72 7.29 0.67
C GLN A 21 6.73 6.56 1.58
N PRO A 22 6.41 7.13 2.76
CA PRO A 22 5.40 6.51 3.61
C PRO A 22 4.02 6.58 2.95
N PRO A 23 3.18 5.54 3.08
CA PRO A 23 1.78 5.61 2.69
C PRO A 23 1.04 6.78 3.36
N PRO A 24 0.02 7.36 2.69
CA PRO A 24 -0.82 8.41 3.29
C PRO A 24 -1.34 8.01 4.67
N ALA A 25 -1.24 8.92 5.64
CA ALA A 25 -1.54 8.64 7.03
C ALA A 25 -3.00 8.21 7.24
N GLU A 26 -3.91 8.74 6.43
CA GLU A 26 -5.34 8.43 6.44
C GLU A 26 -5.63 6.99 6.04
N LEU A 27 -4.74 6.36 5.27
CA LEU A 27 -4.89 4.98 4.80
C LEU A 27 -4.28 3.98 5.79
N ARG A 28 -3.47 4.43 6.75
CA ARG A 28 -2.79 3.54 7.69
C ARG A 28 -3.78 2.83 8.61
N GLY A 29 -3.46 1.60 8.95
CA GLY A 29 -4.27 0.72 9.78
C GLY A 29 -4.33 -0.69 9.23
N VAL A 30 -5.16 -1.50 9.88
CA VAL A 30 -5.45 -2.88 9.47
C VAL A 30 -6.87 -2.95 8.93
N TRP A 31 -7.01 -3.60 7.78
CA TRP A 31 -8.20 -3.60 6.94
C TRP A 31 -8.57 -5.03 6.55
N PHE A 32 -9.85 -5.32 6.31
CA PHE A 32 -10.32 -6.66 5.94
C PHE A 32 -11.45 -6.66 4.89
N GLN A 33 -11.43 -7.59 3.91
CA GLN A 33 -12.26 -7.52 2.68
C GLN A 33 -13.70 -8.04 2.75
N GLN A 34 -14.09 -8.78 3.79
CA GLN A 34 -15.38 -9.47 3.83
C GLN A 34 -15.84 -9.48 5.27
N ASP A 35 -17.07 -9.02 5.55
CA ASP A 35 -17.76 -8.98 6.87
C ASP A 35 -16.94 -9.67 7.96
N PRO A 36 -15.87 -9.01 8.44
CA PRO A 36 -14.79 -9.72 9.10
C PRO A 36 -15.37 -10.44 10.29
N GLU A 37 -15.08 -11.74 10.43
CA GLU A 37 -15.28 -12.35 11.72
C GLU A 37 -14.46 -11.51 12.68
N GLN A 38 -15.13 -10.85 13.62
CA GLN A 38 -14.51 -9.89 14.51
C GLN A 38 -13.25 -10.43 15.20
N LEU A 39 -13.21 -11.74 15.42
CA LEU A 39 -12.06 -12.46 15.96
C LEU A 39 -10.81 -12.33 15.08
N GLN A 40 -10.95 -12.32 13.74
CA GLN A 40 -9.85 -12.12 12.79
C GLN A 40 -9.29 -10.69 12.91
N CYS A 41 -10.14 -9.67 12.92
CA CYS A 41 -9.70 -8.29 13.14
C CYS A 41 -9.04 -8.08 14.52
N GLN A 42 -9.53 -8.72 15.58
CA GLN A 42 -8.89 -8.64 16.90
C GLN A 42 -7.50 -9.29 16.92
N ARG A 43 -7.32 -10.44 16.26
CA ARG A 43 -5.99 -11.08 16.13
C ARG A 43 -5.03 -10.19 15.35
N LEU A 44 -5.48 -9.68 14.21
CA LEU A 44 -4.73 -8.75 13.37
C LEU A 44 -4.29 -7.48 14.13
N LEU A 45 -5.17 -6.90 14.94
CA LEU A 45 -4.83 -5.72 15.76
C LEU A 45 -3.86 -6.04 16.90
N GLN A 46 -3.74 -7.30 17.32
CA GLN A 46 -2.81 -7.76 18.35
C GLN A 46 -1.47 -8.24 17.77
N ALA A 47 -1.41 -8.52 16.47
CA ALA A 47 -0.18 -8.87 15.77
C ALA A 47 0.85 -7.74 15.92
N ARG A 48 2.07 -8.09 16.31
CA ARG A 48 3.14 -7.11 16.55
C ARG A 48 3.88 -6.73 15.27
N ASP A 49 3.85 -7.63 14.29
CA ASP A 49 4.56 -7.50 13.05
C ASP A 49 3.70 -8.10 11.92
N PRO A 50 3.45 -7.38 10.80
CA PRO A 50 2.83 -7.98 9.62
C PRO A 50 3.63 -9.17 9.08
N TRP A 51 4.91 -9.34 9.42
CA TRP A 51 5.72 -10.48 8.98
C TRP A 51 5.57 -11.71 9.88
N GLU A 52 4.91 -11.62 11.04
CA GLU A 52 4.62 -12.81 11.85
C GLU A 52 3.58 -13.68 11.09
N HIS A 53 4.03 -14.82 10.58
CA HIS A 53 3.27 -15.68 9.66
C HIS A 53 2.05 -16.30 10.37
N GLU A 54 0.93 -15.59 10.43
CA GLU A 54 -0.34 -16.13 10.92
C GLU A 54 -1.12 -16.92 9.84
N GLY A 55 -0.42 -17.70 8.98
CA GLY A 55 -1.02 -18.66 8.06
C GLY A 55 -2.27 -18.19 7.30
N SER A 56 -3.23 -19.08 7.08
CA SER A 56 -4.48 -18.81 6.33
C SER A 56 -5.44 -17.81 6.99
N VAL A 57 -5.14 -17.33 8.21
CA VAL A 57 -6.01 -16.38 8.96
C VAL A 57 -5.91 -14.97 8.38
N LEU A 58 -4.83 -14.68 7.65
CA LEU A 58 -4.58 -13.36 7.07
C LEU A 58 -5.23 -13.18 5.69
N ILE A 59 -5.77 -14.23 5.07
CA ILE A 59 -6.38 -14.12 3.73
C ILE A 59 -7.54 -13.11 3.77
N GLY A 60 -7.46 -12.09 2.93
CA GLY A 60 -8.40 -10.96 2.89
C GLY A 60 -7.99 -9.76 3.75
N ALA A 61 -6.89 -9.83 4.48
CA ALA A 61 -6.34 -8.71 5.23
C ALA A 61 -5.51 -7.76 4.35
N LEU A 62 -5.49 -6.49 4.75
CA LEU A 62 -4.58 -5.48 4.24
C LEU A 62 -4.02 -4.69 5.41
N TRP A 63 -2.70 -4.68 5.54
CA TRP A 63 -1.97 -3.90 6.53
C TRP A 63 -1.31 -2.72 5.85
N ILE A 64 -1.55 -1.51 6.36
CA ILE A 64 -0.93 -0.29 5.86
C ILE A 64 -0.24 0.41 7.03
N ASP A 65 1.09 0.49 7.00
CA ASP A 65 1.87 1.24 7.99
C ASP A 65 2.63 2.41 7.34
N ASP A 66 3.68 2.89 7.98
CA ASP A 66 4.53 3.96 7.48
C ASP A 66 5.55 3.50 6.44
N ARG A 67 5.61 2.21 6.10
CA ARG A 67 6.58 1.62 5.17
C ARG A 67 5.92 0.95 3.97
N VAL A 68 4.83 0.21 4.17
CA VAL A 68 4.27 -0.69 3.13
C VAL A 68 2.74 -0.75 3.16
N LEU A 69 2.18 -1.24 2.05
CA LEU A 69 0.84 -1.83 1.98
C LEU A 69 1.02 -3.34 1.75
N HIS A 70 0.70 -4.16 2.73
CA HIS A 70 0.83 -5.62 2.67
C HIS A 70 -0.55 -6.25 2.53
N ASN A 71 -0.80 -6.92 1.39
CA ASN A 71 -2.09 -7.50 1.02
C ASN A 71 -1.96 -9.02 0.96
N TRP A 72 -2.72 -9.73 1.79
CA TRP A 72 -2.77 -11.19 1.79
C TRP A 72 -3.96 -11.67 0.95
N ALA A 73 -3.76 -11.68 -0.36
CA ALA A 73 -4.82 -12.01 -1.31
C ALA A 73 -5.13 -13.50 -1.39
N ASP A 74 -4.09 -14.34 -1.41
CA ASP A 74 -4.17 -15.70 -1.93
C ASP A 74 -3.22 -16.65 -1.18
N TYR A 75 -3.71 -17.84 -0.80
CA TYR A 75 -2.94 -19.00 -0.31
C TYR A 75 -1.86 -18.78 0.77
N GLY A 76 -1.90 -17.67 1.51
CA GLY A 76 -0.94 -17.35 2.56
C GLY A 76 0.32 -16.63 2.09
N GLU A 77 0.46 -16.39 0.78
CA GLU A 77 1.49 -15.50 0.21
C GLU A 77 0.95 -14.06 0.20
N GLY A 78 1.82 -13.10 0.47
CA GLY A 78 1.45 -11.70 0.66
C GLY A 78 2.18 -10.77 -0.32
N ASP A 79 1.41 -9.90 -0.99
CA ASP A 79 1.97 -8.86 -1.85
C ASP A 79 2.35 -7.65 -1.01
N ILE A 80 3.60 -7.22 -1.12
CA ILE A 80 4.16 -6.12 -0.36
C ILE A 80 4.40 -4.96 -1.31
N HIS A 81 3.58 -3.93 -1.18
CA HIS A 81 3.65 -2.75 -2.03
C HIS A 81 4.40 -1.65 -1.29
N GLN A 82 5.53 -1.22 -1.84
CA GLN A 82 6.28 -0.08 -1.34
C GLN A 82 5.97 1.14 -2.21
N VAL A 83 5.51 2.21 -1.56
CA VAL A 83 5.15 3.45 -2.25
C VAL A 83 6.43 4.18 -2.62
N VAL A 84 6.60 4.50 -3.90
CA VAL A 84 7.70 5.36 -4.38
C VAL A 84 7.23 6.80 -4.58
N ARG A 85 5.92 6.98 -4.81
CA ARG A 85 5.29 8.30 -4.94
C ARG A 85 3.84 8.26 -4.51
N SER A 86 3.39 9.30 -3.83
CA SER A 86 1.97 9.50 -3.51
C SER A 86 1.46 10.84 -4.03
N VAL A 87 0.30 10.82 -4.70
CA VAL A 87 -0.42 12.02 -5.12
C VAL A 87 -1.86 11.92 -4.61
N GLN A 88 -2.27 12.85 -3.75
CA GLN A 88 -3.67 13.00 -3.39
C GLN A 88 -4.41 13.74 -4.52
N VAL A 89 -5.37 13.07 -5.14
CA VAL A 89 -6.13 13.58 -6.29
C VAL A 89 -7.40 14.29 -5.85
N SER A 90 -7.98 13.85 -4.73
CA SER A 90 -9.10 14.50 -4.04
C SER A 90 -9.03 14.19 -2.54
N PRO A 91 -9.85 14.81 -1.68
CA PRO A 91 -9.86 14.53 -0.24
C PRO A 91 -10.02 13.04 0.11
N THR A 92 -10.61 12.25 -0.77
CA THR A 92 -10.92 10.82 -0.56
C THR A 92 -10.24 9.91 -1.58
N GLN A 93 -9.30 10.41 -2.38
CA GLN A 93 -8.69 9.62 -3.45
C GLN A 93 -7.19 9.91 -3.61
N TRP A 94 -6.42 8.84 -3.77
CA TRP A 94 -4.98 8.87 -3.98
C TRP A 94 -4.59 8.04 -5.20
N GLN A 95 -3.61 8.54 -5.93
CA GLN A 95 -2.84 7.76 -6.87
C GLN A 95 -1.46 7.53 -6.25
N LEU A 96 -1.15 6.27 -5.96
CA LEU A 96 0.15 5.83 -5.53
C LEU A 96 0.92 5.29 -6.74
N GLU A 97 2.22 5.47 -6.76
CA GLU A 97 3.13 4.70 -7.58
C GLU A 97 3.81 3.73 -6.64
N VAL A 98 3.71 2.43 -6.94
CA VAL A 98 4.16 1.35 -6.05
C VAL A 98 5.05 0.38 -6.79
N SER A 99 6.09 -0.09 -6.10
CA SER A 99 6.84 -1.30 -6.48
C SER A 99 6.36 -2.46 -5.61
N VAL A 100 6.42 -3.70 -6.12
CA VAL A 100 5.83 -4.87 -5.47
C VAL A 100 6.83 -6.00 -5.33
N GLY A 101 6.94 -6.51 -4.11
CA GLY A 101 7.60 -7.78 -3.82
C GLY A 101 6.61 -8.81 -3.29
N ILE A 102 6.93 -10.09 -3.45
CA ILE A 102 6.15 -11.22 -2.96
C ILE A 102 6.94 -11.81 -1.78
N ASP A 103 6.30 -11.90 -0.61
CA ASP A 103 6.87 -12.37 0.68
C ASP A 103 8.08 -11.57 1.23
N THR A 104 8.75 -10.78 0.39
CA THR A 104 9.85 -9.87 0.75
C THR A 104 9.65 -8.49 0.11
N LEU A 105 10.26 -7.45 0.69
CA LEU A 105 10.25 -6.10 0.13
C LEU A 105 10.80 -6.08 -1.32
N PRO A 106 10.25 -5.23 -2.20
CA PRO A 106 10.80 -5.03 -3.55
C PRO A 106 12.19 -4.41 -3.51
N ASP A 107 12.99 -4.68 -4.54
CA ASP A 107 14.21 -3.94 -4.84
C ASP A 107 13.86 -2.73 -5.71
N LEU A 108 13.88 -1.53 -5.13
CA LEU A 108 13.48 -0.29 -5.83
C LEU A 108 14.37 0.11 -7.01
N GLU A 109 15.57 -0.47 -7.12
CA GLU A 109 16.47 -0.21 -8.26
C GLU A 109 16.20 -1.16 -9.44
N GLN A 110 15.64 -2.35 -9.16
CA GLN A 110 15.44 -3.41 -10.16
C GLN A 110 13.97 -3.59 -10.54
N ASP A 111 13.07 -3.44 -9.56
CA ASP A 111 11.65 -3.70 -9.72
C ASP A 111 10.92 -2.48 -10.30
N SER A 112 10.10 -2.75 -11.32
CA SER A 112 9.31 -1.69 -11.96
C SER A 112 8.16 -1.25 -11.07
N SER A 113 7.90 0.06 -11.04
CA SER A 113 6.74 0.61 -10.34
C SER A 113 5.53 0.77 -11.27
N PHE A 114 4.33 0.70 -10.71
CA PHE A 114 3.08 0.90 -11.43
C PHE A 114 2.07 1.73 -10.62
N PRO A 115 1.09 2.37 -11.28
CA PRO A 115 0.10 3.17 -10.58
C PRO A 115 -0.93 2.30 -9.87
N LEU A 116 -1.17 2.62 -8.60
CA LEU A 116 -2.21 2.07 -7.74
C LEU A 116 -3.18 3.19 -7.34
N TRP A 117 -4.46 3.01 -7.63
CA TRP A 117 -5.49 3.97 -7.24
C TRP A 117 -6.24 3.50 -6.00
N LEU A 118 -6.31 4.36 -5.00
CA LEU A 118 -7.03 4.11 -3.74
C LEU A 118 -8.09 5.18 -3.51
N SER A 119 -9.23 4.78 -2.96
CA SER A 119 -10.23 5.71 -2.44
C SER A 119 -10.70 5.30 -1.06
N LEU A 120 -10.89 6.28 -0.17
CA LEU A 120 -11.41 6.09 1.18
C LEU A 120 -12.64 6.95 1.38
N ALA A 121 -13.81 6.33 1.45
CA ALA A 121 -15.09 7.01 1.69
C ALA A 121 -15.93 6.16 2.65
N ASP A 122 -16.62 6.83 3.59
CA ASP A 122 -17.52 6.18 4.55
C ASP A 122 -16.89 4.99 5.31
N GLY A 123 -15.60 5.11 5.66
CA GLY A 123 -14.85 4.06 6.37
C GLY A 123 -14.44 2.85 5.52
N VAL A 124 -14.73 2.88 4.21
CA VAL A 124 -14.39 1.82 3.27
C VAL A 124 -13.21 2.25 2.41
N LEU A 125 -12.11 1.50 2.50
CA LEU A 125 -10.97 1.63 1.59
C LEU A 125 -11.24 0.79 0.35
N VAL A 126 -10.97 1.34 -0.82
CA VAL A 126 -11.16 0.67 -2.11
C VAL A 126 -9.91 0.79 -2.96
N TRP A 127 -9.45 -0.36 -3.47
CA TRP A 127 -8.34 -0.48 -4.40
C TRP A 127 -8.87 -0.68 -5.80
N HIS A 128 -8.39 0.13 -6.74
CA HIS A 128 -8.76 0.07 -8.14
C HIS A 128 -7.54 -0.38 -8.95
N GLU A 129 -7.56 -1.61 -9.48
CA GLU A 129 -6.45 -2.16 -10.28
C GLU A 129 -6.29 -1.47 -11.66
N GLN A 130 -7.25 -0.62 -12.06
CA GLN A 130 -7.12 0.28 -13.19
C GLN A 130 -8.17 1.41 -13.11
N THR A 131 -7.90 2.55 -13.74
CA THR A 131 -8.91 3.61 -13.90
C THR A 131 -10.03 3.08 -14.79
N GLY A 132 -11.12 2.58 -14.20
CA GLY A 132 -12.41 2.48 -14.89
C GLY A 132 -13.14 1.15 -14.87
N GLN A 133 -12.52 -0.05 -14.73
CA GLN A 133 -13.23 -1.33 -14.45
C GLN A 133 -12.26 -2.50 -14.12
N ARG A 134 -12.50 -3.23 -13.03
CA ARG A 134 -13.17 -4.57 -12.94
C ARG A 134 -12.70 -5.43 -11.75
N TYR A 135 -11.61 -5.06 -11.09
CA TYR A 135 -11.23 -5.61 -9.79
C TYR A 135 -11.24 -4.48 -8.77
N THR A 136 -12.25 -4.52 -7.93
CA THR A 136 -12.45 -3.58 -6.83
C THR A 136 -12.38 -4.42 -5.57
N ARG A 137 -11.25 -4.35 -4.90
CA ARG A 137 -11.14 -4.88 -3.54
C ARG A 137 -11.58 -3.75 -2.61
N ALA A 138 -12.50 -4.05 -1.70
CA ALA A 138 -13.00 -3.13 -0.71
C ALA A 138 -12.69 -3.68 0.67
N TRP A 139 -12.23 -2.85 1.58
CA TRP A 139 -11.93 -3.23 2.94
C TRP A 139 -12.58 -2.29 3.95
N GLN A 140 -12.94 -2.84 5.09
CA GLN A 140 -13.30 -2.08 6.28
C GLN A 140 -12.13 -2.06 7.26
N ARG A 141 -11.96 -0.95 7.96
CA ARG A 141 -10.91 -0.82 8.96
C ARG A 141 -11.29 -1.61 10.21
N CYS A 142 -10.38 -2.47 10.68
CA CYS A 142 -10.63 -3.31 11.85
C CYS A 142 -10.88 -2.50 13.14
N SER A 143 -10.27 -1.32 13.29
CA SER A 143 -10.50 -0.44 14.45
C SER A 143 -11.90 0.17 14.52
N ASP A 144 -12.62 0.18 13.41
CA ASP A 144 -13.89 0.87 13.28
C ASP A 144 -15.08 -0.09 13.50
N LEU A 145 -14.78 -1.39 13.67
CA LEU A 145 -15.77 -2.40 13.98
C LEU A 145 -16.19 -2.32 15.45
N PRO A 146 -17.49 -2.40 15.76
CA PRO A 146 -17.96 -2.36 17.14
C PRO A 146 -17.38 -3.55 17.93
N PRO A 147 -16.98 -3.39 19.21
CA PRO A 147 -16.61 -4.52 20.06
C PRO A 147 -17.75 -5.54 20.14
N ARG A 148 -17.41 -6.83 20.23
CA ARG A 148 -18.41 -7.90 20.29
C ARG A 148 -19.27 -7.59 21.51
N PRO A 149 -20.60 -7.60 21.43
CA PRO A 149 -21.38 -7.71 22.65
C PRO A 149 -20.93 -9.03 23.30
N ASP A 150 -20.28 -8.92 24.45
CA ASP A 150 -19.71 -10.03 25.21
C ASP A 150 -20.73 -11.18 25.26
N GLY A 151 -20.48 -12.21 24.46
CA GLY A 151 -21.15 -13.49 24.61
C GLY A 151 -20.22 -14.35 25.44
N ASN A 152 -20.63 -14.64 26.68
CA ASN A 152 -20.03 -15.65 27.55
C ASN A 152 -19.43 -16.85 26.80
#